data_AF-A0A914Y9W6-F1
#
_entry.id   AF-A0A914Y9W6-F1
#
_cell.length_a   1.000
_cell.length_b   1.000
_cell.length_c   1.000
_cell.angle_alpha   90.00
_cell.angle_beta   90.00
_cell.angle_gamma   90.00
#
_symmetry.space_group_name_H-M   'P 1'
#
loop_
_entity.id
_entity.type
_entity.pdbx_description
1 polymer ?
#
loop_
_entity_poly.entity_id
_entity_poly.type
_entity_poly.pdbx_seq_one_letter_code
_entity_poly.pdbx_strand_id
1 'polypeptide(L)'
;MLLFYAIFDSLGSQPYDPELFGKALPCLMAIGSAISPDYTLTSGSEKAELAKVQEDEGAWIPKPIDDSKIGLNNELNTMVTKFAEHFHDSWAARKLEKGWSHGELYSRAKLLHPRLVPFNLLKDYEKGFYKERCAECLRALVAWNYTFELLDPDANDKANQDRINSGTSINDFNPKPVDLTSMTLEKEMTNLSEKIAENSHQIWAKKIFNDLQNGGNGNMPLTLVPWDLLTDFERRKDRFRAAEILKFFQYHGYRVYS
;
A
#
# COMPACT_ATOMS: atom_id res chain seq x y z
N MET A 1 29.48 -3.82 1.15
CA MET A 1 28.50 -3.77 0.02
C MET A 1 29.15 -3.82 -1.36
N LEU A 2 30.28 -3.16 -1.62
CA LEU A 2 30.91 -3.05 -2.96
C LEU A 2 31.18 -4.39 -3.69
N LEU A 3 31.53 -5.45 -2.97
CA LEU A 3 31.80 -6.76 -3.57
C LEU A 3 30.57 -7.34 -4.29
N PHE A 4 29.42 -7.34 -3.61
CA PHE A 4 28.18 -7.88 -4.20
C PHE A 4 27.69 -7.00 -5.33
N TYR A 5 27.74 -5.67 -5.20
CA TYR A 5 27.42 -4.75 -6.30
C TYR A 5 28.31 -4.99 -7.53
N ALA A 6 29.63 -5.10 -7.36
CA ALA A 6 30.54 -5.38 -8.47
C ALA A 6 30.27 -6.74 -9.13
N ILE A 7 29.93 -7.77 -8.34
CA ILE A 7 29.58 -9.10 -8.87
C ILE A 7 28.24 -9.04 -9.61
N PHE A 8 27.22 -8.39 -9.05
CA PHE A 8 25.91 -8.28 -9.68
C PHE A 8 25.92 -7.38 -10.92
N ASP A 9 26.64 -6.26 -10.93
CA ASP A 9 26.81 -5.40 -12.10
C ASP A 9 27.59 -6.14 -13.20
N SER A 10 28.63 -6.89 -12.83
CA SER A 10 29.39 -7.71 -13.77
C SER A 10 28.56 -8.87 -14.33
N LEU A 11 27.67 -9.48 -13.55
CA LEU A 11 26.78 -10.55 -14.05
C LEU A 11 25.62 -9.98 -14.88
N GLY A 12 25.03 -8.87 -14.44
CA GLY A 12 23.90 -8.22 -15.09
C GLY A 12 24.22 -7.55 -16.43
N SER A 13 25.51 -7.25 -16.67
CA SER A 13 26.01 -6.74 -17.95
C SER A 13 26.33 -7.82 -18.98
N GLN A 14 26.31 -9.11 -18.59
CA GLN A 14 26.53 -10.23 -19.51
C GLN A 14 25.22 -10.72 -20.13
N PRO A 15 25.24 -11.26 -21.36
CA PRO A 15 24.09 -11.95 -21.92
C PRO A 15 23.72 -13.15 -21.04
N TYR A 16 22.42 -13.44 -20.95
CA TYR A 16 21.92 -14.52 -20.10
C TYR A 16 22.48 -15.88 -20.54
N ASP A 17 23.20 -16.55 -19.62
CA ASP A 17 23.72 -17.90 -19.78
C ASP A 17 23.20 -18.79 -18.63
N PRO A 18 22.28 -19.74 -18.90
CA PRO A 18 21.69 -20.60 -17.89
C PRO A 18 22.70 -21.37 -17.03
N GLU A 19 23.83 -21.77 -17.61
CA GLU A 19 24.82 -22.59 -16.92
C GLU A 19 25.71 -21.74 -16.01
N LEU A 20 26.11 -20.56 -16.49
CA LEU A 20 26.86 -19.58 -15.70
C LEU A 20 26.02 -19.06 -14.53
N PHE A 21 24.77 -18.66 -14.78
CA PHE A 21 23.88 -18.16 -13.72
C PHE A 21 23.49 -19.27 -12.73
N GLY A 22 23.30 -20.50 -13.20
CA GLY A 22 23.05 -21.67 -12.35
C GLY A 22 24.22 -22.00 -11.41
N LYS A 23 25.46 -21.73 -11.83
CA LYS A 23 26.68 -21.89 -11.00
C LYS A 23 26.99 -20.67 -10.14
N ALA A 24 26.63 -19.47 -10.60
CA ALA A 24 26.88 -18.21 -9.88
C ALA A 24 26.08 -18.13 -8.57
N LEU A 25 24.82 -18.59 -8.57
CA LEU A 25 23.94 -18.49 -7.39
C LEU A 25 24.47 -19.29 -6.17
N PRO A 26 24.88 -20.57 -6.29
CA PRO A 26 25.54 -21.30 -5.20
C PRO A 26 26.82 -20.62 -4.70
N CYS A 27 27.64 -20.06 -5.60
CA CYS A 27 28.87 -19.34 -5.25
C CYS A 27 28.57 -18.06 -4.47
N LEU A 28 27.57 -17.28 -4.89
CA LEU A 28 27.11 -16.08 -4.19
C LEU A 28 26.57 -16.40 -2.79
N MET A 29 25.79 -17.48 -2.64
CA MET A 29 25.31 -17.95 -1.34
C MET A 29 26.46 -18.41 -0.43
N ALA A 30 27.45 -19.12 -0.97
CA ALA A 30 28.63 -19.55 -0.24
C ALA A 30 29.48 -18.35 0.22
N ILE A 31 29.67 -17.35 -0.64
CA ILE A 31 30.36 -16.10 -0.31
C ILE A 31 29.60 -15.35 0.79
N GLY A 32 28.28 -15.19 0.64
CA GLY A 32 27.43 -14.53 1.65
C GLY A 32 27.47 -15.22 3.02
N SER A 33 27.61 -16.56 3.04
CA SER A 33 27.65 -17.35 4.28
C SER A 33 29.05 -17.41 4.91
N ALA A 34 30.11 -17.21 4.12
CA ALA A 34 31.51 -17.26 4.58
C ALA A 34 32.01 -15.90 5.08
N ILE A 35 31.30 -14.82 4.77
CA ILE A 35 31.65 -13.47 5.16
C ILE A 35 31.10 -13.18 6.58
N SER A 36 31.93 -12.60 7.46
CA SER A 36 31.48 -12.12 8.78
C SER A 36 30.39 -11.05 8.63
N PRO A 37 29.37 -10.98 9.50
CA PRO A 37 28.38 -9.88 9.51
C PRO A 37 29.03 -8.48 9.46
N ASP A 38 30.24 -8.35 9.99
CA ASP A 38 31.03 -7.11 10.07
C ASP A 38 31.65 -6.66 8.73
N TYR A 39 31.59 -7.47 7.68
CA TYR A 39 32.11 -7.10 6.34
C TYR A 39 31.29 -6.00 5.66
N THR A 40 30.15 -5.64 6.25
CA THR A 40 29.37 -4.45 5.89
C THR A 40 30.08 -3.15 6.29
N LEU A 41 31.05 -3.19 7.20
CA LEU A 41 31.69 -2.00 7.80
C LEU A 41 32.98 -1.53 7.12
N THR A 42 33.48 -2.24 6.10
CA THR A 42 34.75 -1.90 5.44
C THR A 42 34.53 -1.22 4.09
N SER A 43 34.20 0.09 4.08
CA SER A 43 34.65 1.07 3.06
C SER A 43 33.97 2.44 3.18
N GLY A 44 34.70 3.42 3.71
CA GLY A 44 35.01 4.74 3.14
C GLY A 44 33.99 5.59 2.34
N SER A 45 32.68 5.32 2.33
CA SER A 45 31.67 6.18 1.68
C SER A 45 30.68 6.79 2.69
N GLU A 46 31.24 7.39 3.72
CA GLU A 46 30.54 7.72 4.97
C GLU A 46 29.66 8.98 4.96
N LYS A 47 29.12 9.46 3.84
CA LYS A 47 28.32 10.72 3.89
C LYS A 47 26.87 10.66 3.45
N ALA A 48 26.47 9.71 2.61
CA ALA A 48 25.08 9.63 2.14
C ALA A 48 24.30 8.50 2.83
N GLU A 49 24.90 7.32 3.00
CA GLU A 49 24.26 6.19 3.71
C GLU A 49 24.43 6.27 5.22
N LEU A 50 25.55 6.81 5.72
CA LEU A 50 25.69 7.08 7.15
C LEU A 50 24.70 8.13 7.66
N ALA A 51 24.20 9.05 6.83
CA ALA A 51 23.14 9.95 7.29
C ALA A 51 21.81 9.21 7.61
N LYS A 52 21.58 8.02 7.02
CA LYS A 52 20.44 7.16 7.37
C LYS A 52 20.73 6.22 8.55
N VAL A 53 21.98 5.78 8.72
CA VAL A 53 22.38 4.83 9.78
C VAL A 53 22.83 5.53 11.07
N GLN A 54 23.33 6.76 11.01
CA GLN A 54 23.87 7.49 12.16
C GLN A 54 22.77 8.12 13.04
N GLU A 55 21.49 8.02 12.66
CA GLU A 55 20.35 8.25 13.56
C GLU A 55 20.00 7.00 14.41
N ASP A 56 20.64 5.84 14.18
CA ASP A 56 20.22 4.52 14.67
C ASP A 56 21.10 3.93 15.79
N GLU A 57 21.66 4.78 16.68
CA GLU A 57 22.15 4.33 18.00
C GLU A 57 21.04 4.33 19.07
N GLY A 58 19.78 4.31 18.66
CA GLY A 58 18.60 4.37 19.53
C GLY A 58 17.55 3.32 19.18
N ALA A 59 16.56 3.17 20.06
CA ALA A 59 15.38 2.36 19.75
C ALA A 59 14.67 2.93 18.51
N TRP A 60 14.29 2.07 17.55
CA TRP A 60 13.55 2.47 16.35
C TRP A 60 12.27 3.24 16.72
N ILE A 61 12.12 4.44 16.14
CA ILE A 61 10.92 5.28 16.28
C ILE A 61 10.30 5.46 14.90
N PRO A 62 9.03 5.08 14.67
CA PRO A 62 8.37 5.27 13.39
C PRO A 62 8.16 6.76 13.10
N LYS A 63 8.55 7.21 11.90
CA LYS A 63 8.49 8.61 11.44
C LYS A 63 7.60 8.75 10.19
N PRO A 64 6.29 8.46 10.27
CA PRO A 64 5.40 8.64 9.12
C PRO A 64 5.42 10.09 8.65
N ILE A 65 5.16 10.29 7.37
CA ILE A 65 5.07 11.64 6.80
C ILE A 65 3.95 12.42 7.50
N ASP A 66 4.22 13.68 7.84
CA ASP A 66 3.19 14.57 8.38
C ASP A 66 2.38 15.17 7.23
N ASP A 67 1.15 14.71 7.08
CA ASP A 67 0.22 15.12 6.04
C ASP A 67 -0.92 16.00 6.59
N SER A 68 -0.88 16.36 7.88
CA SER A 68 -1.98 17.02 8.60
C SER A 68 -2.39 18.38 8.04
N LYS A 69 -1.47 19.08 7.36
CA LYS A 69 -1.68 20.42 6.78
C LYS A 69 -1.96 20.40 5.28
N ILE A 70 -1.97 19.22 4.65
CA ILE A 70 -2.10 19.09 3.21
C ILE A 70 -3.58 18.98 2.84
N GLY A 71 -4.07 19.98 2.12
CA GLY A 71 -5.41 19.95 1.52
C GLY A 71 -5.37 19.20 0.18
N LEU A 72 -6.34 18.32 -0.05
CA LEU A 72 -6.60 17.75 -1.37
C LEU A 72 -7.48 18.69 -2.18
N ASN A 73 -7.23 18.81 -3.48
CA ASN A 73 -8.09 19.57 -4.40
C ASN A 73 -9.43 18.85 -4.63
N ASN A 74 -10.39 19.50 -5.31
CA ASN A 74 -11.73 18.94 -5.53
C ASN A 74 -11.72 17.65 -6.37
N GLU A 75 -10.80 17.55 -7.32
CA GLU A 75 -10.64 16.38 -8.19
C GLU A 75 -10.19 15.16 -7.38
N LEU A 76 -9.15 15.32 -6.54
CA LEU A 76 -8.67 14.27 -5.65
C LEU A 76 -9.70 13.88 -4.61
N ASN A 77 -10.46 14.83 -4.04
CA ASN A 77 -11.57 14.52 -3.13
C ASN A 77 -12.69 13.71 -3.80
N THR A 78 -12.95 13.98 -5.09
CA THR A 78 -13.89 13.20 -5.89
C THR A 78 -13.36 11.78 -6.09
N MET A 79 -12.08 11.63 -6.43
CA MET A 79 -11.42 10.33 -6.55
C MET A 79 -11.41 9.54 -5.24
N VAL A 80 -11.17 10.21 -4.10
CA VAL A 80 -11.28 9.62 -2.75
C VAL A 80 -12.67 9.04 -2.53
N THR A 81 -13.73 9.76 -2.90
CA THR A 81 -15.10 9.27 -2.73
C THR A 81 -15.38 8.08 -3.64
N LYS A 82 -14.96 8.14 -4.92
CA LYS A 82 -15.12 7.02 -5.87
C LYS A 82 -14.38 5.77 -5.40
N PHE A 83 -13.14 5.92 -4.94
CA PHE A 83 -12.34 4.79 -4.46
C PHE A 83 -12.86 4.22 -3.13
N ALA A 84 -13.34 5.07 -2.22
CA ALA A 84 -13.98 4.63 -0.97
C ALA A 84 -15.23 3.77 -1.23
N GLU A 85 -16.07 4.19 -2.19
CA GLU A 85 -17.22 3.41 -2.65
C GLU A 85 -16.79 2.11 -3.33
N HIS A 86 -15.84 2.18 -4.26
CA HIS A 86 -15.28 0.99 -4.92
C HIS A 86 -14.75 -0.03 -3.91
N PHE A 87 -14.03 0.42 -2.87
CA PHE A 87 -13.47 -0.46 -1.85
C PHE A 87 -14.56 -1.09 -0.96
N HIS A 88 -15.63 -0.34 -0.66
CA HIS A 88 -16.82 -0.87 0.02
C HIS A 88 -17.53 -1.92 -0.83
N ASP A 89 -17.74 -1.63 -2.12
CA ASP A 89 -18.38 -2.55 -3.07
C ASP A 89 -17.55 -3.83 -3.26
N SER A 90 -16.23 -3.72 -3.34
CA SER A 90 -15.29 -4.86 -3.34
C SER A 90 -15.40 -5.71 -2.07
N TRP A 91 -15.61 -5.10 -0.91
CA TRP A 91 -15.86 -5.85 0.32
C TRP A 91 -17.26 -6.50 0.32
N ALA A 92 -18.28 -5.77 -0.11
CA ALA A 92 -19.67 -6.22 -0.12
C ALA A 92 -19.88 -7.37 -1.12
N ALA A 93 -19.36 -7.26 -2.34
CA ALA A 93 -19.43 -8.30 -3.37
C ALA A 93 -18.87 -9.64 -2.86
N ARG A 94 -17.67 -9.64 -2.26
CA ARG A 94 -17.06 -10.84 -1.66
C ARG A 94 -17.85 -11.41 -0.48
N LYS A 95 -18.63 -10.58 0.22
CA LYS A 95 -19.52 -11.02 1.31
C LYS A 95 -20.77 -11.67 0.74
N LEU A 96 -21.42 -11.05 -0.24
CA LEU A 96 -22.59 -11.58 -0.93
C LEU A 96 -22.28 -12.91 -1.63
N GLU A 97 -21.13 -13.02 -2.31
CA GLU A 97 -20.64 -14.27 -2.92
C GLU A 97 -20.51 -15.41 -1.90
N LYS A 98 -20.16 -15.09 -0.65
CA LYS A 98 -20.06 -16.03 0.47
C LYS A 98 -21.41 -16.28 1.17
N GLY A 99 -22.52 -15.86 0.55
CA GLY A 99 -23.88 -16.04 1.07
C GLY A 99 -24.26 -15.10 2.21
N TRP A 100 -23.48 -14.03 2.46
CA TRP A 100 -23.92 -13.01 3.42
C TRP A 100 -25.06 -12.18 2.84
N SER A 101 -25.96 -11.71 3.71
CA SER A 101 -27.06 -10.83 3.33
C SER A 101 -27.22 -9.69 4.33
N HIS A 102 -27.99 -8.67 3.95
CA HIS A 102 -28.27 -7.54 4.83
C HIS A 102 -29.07 -7.97 6.07
N GLY A 103 -28.72 -7.42 7.22
CA GLY A 103 -29.54 -7.50 8.43
C GLY A 103 -29.14 -6.40 9.41
N GLU A 104 -30.12 -5.88 10.16
CA GLU A 104 -29.91 -4.73 11.07
C GLU A 104 -28.81 -4.98 12.11
N LEU A 105 -28.64 -6.24 12.53
CA LEU A 105 -27.61 -6.67 13.45
C LEU A 105 -26.70 -7.69 12.79
N TYR A 106 -25.40 -7.61 13.12
CA TYR A 106 -24.43 -8.60 12.68
C TYR A 106 -24.75 -9.98 13.26
N SER A 107 -24.79 -11.00 12.39
CA SER A 107 -24.94 -12.38 12.83
C SER A 107 -24.07 -13.30 11.99
N ARG A 108 -23.08 -13.94 12.61
CA ARG A 108 -22.26 -14.93 11.91
C ARG A 108 -23.02 -16.23 11.63
N ALA A 109 -23.93 -16.63 12.52
CA ALA A 109 -24.73 -17.84 12.35
C ALA A 109 -25.72 -17.72 11.19
N LYS A 110 -26.33 -16.55 11.01
CA LYS A 110 -27.29 -16.26 9.93
C LYS A 110 -26.66 -15.59 8.71
N LEU A 111 -25.33 -15.37 8.73
CA LEU A 111 -24.57 -14.63 7.72
C LEU A 111 -25.16 -13.23 7.42
N LEU A 112 -25.52 -12.48 8.46
CA LEU A 112 -26.08 -11.13 8.34
C LEU A 112 -25.04 -10.05 8.64
N HIS A 113 -25.04 -8.99 7.84
CA HIS A 113 -24.17 -7.84 8.08
C HIS A 113 -24.88 -6.50 7.81
N PRO A 114 -24.86 -5.54 8.75
CA PRO A 114 -25.62 -4.28 8.64
C PRO A 114 -25.08 -3.34 7.55
N ARG A 115 -23.79 -3.46 7.21
CA ARG A 115 -23.15 -2.64 6.19
C ARG A 115 -23.35 -3.15 4.76
N LEU A 116 -24.13 -4.22 4.54
CA LEU A 116 -24.47 -4.68 3.18
C LEU A 116 -25.59 -3.82 2.59
N VAL A 117 -25.27 -2.54 2.40
CA VAL A 117 -26.12 -1.51 1.81
C VAL A 117 -25.27 -0.66 0.86
N PRO A 118 -25.88 0.06 -0.11
CA PRO A 118 -25.17 1.01 -0.96
C PRO A 118 -24.33 2.00 -0.14
N PHE A 119 -23.15 2.38 -0.64
CA PHE A 119 -22.21 3.24 0.08
C PHE A 119 -22.83 4.54 0.61
N ASN A 120 -23.76 5.14 -0.15
CA ASN A 120 -24.45 6.37 0.24
C ASN A 120 -25.36 6.20 1.46
N LEU A 121 -25.84 4.98 1.74
CA LEU A 121 -26.69 4.65 2.89
C LEU A 121 -25.89 4.25 4.14
N LEU A 122 -24.56 4.15 4.04
CA LEU A 122 -23.71 3.96 5.21
C LEU A 122 -23.77 5.19 6.13
N LYS A 123 -23.47 4.95 7.41
CA LYS A 123 -23.38 6.04 8.40
C LYS A 123 -22.20 6.94 8.08
N ASP A 124 -22.29 8.22 8.43
CA ASP A 124 -21.26 9.20 8.07
C ASP A 124 -19.87 8.86 8.63
N TYR A 125 -19.80 8.31 9.84
CA TYR A 125 -18.52 7.86 10.40
C TYR A 125 -17.91 6.67 9.64
N GLU A 126 -18.74 5.80 9.04
CA GLU A 126 -18.28 4.65 8.24
C GLU A 126 -17.77 5.10 6.88
N LYS A 127 -18.49 6.02 6.23
CA LYS A 127 -18.05 6.69 5.00
C LYS A 127 -16.76 7.46 5.25
N GLY A 128 -16.71 8.23 6.34
CA GLY A 128 -15.54 9.00 6.78
C GLY A 128 -14.33 8.11 6.98
N PHE A 129 -14.47 6.95 7.62
CA PHE A 129 -13.38 6.00 7.78
C PHE A 129 -12.80 5.54 6.45
N TYR A 130 -13.63 5.16 5.47
CA TYR A 130 -13.12 4.76 4.15
C TYR A 130 -12.42 5.92 3.44
N LYS A 131 -13.08 7.09 3.39
CA LYS A 131 -12.54 8.28 2.73
C LYS A 131 -11.21 8.70 3.34
N GLU A 132 -11.09 8.67 4.66
CA GLU A 132 -9.87 9.09 5.35
C GLU A 132 -8.69 8.17 5.03
N ARG A 133 -8.90 6.84 4.99
CA ARG A 133 -7.84 5.90 4.60
C ARG A 133 -7.35 6.10 3.17
N CYS A 134 -8.23 6.52 2.26
CA CYS A 134 -7.85 6.87 0.90
C CYS A 134 -7.14 8.22 0.85
N ALA A 135 -7.66 9.22 1.56
CA ALA A 135 -7.11 10.58 1.60
C ALA A 135 -5.70 10.61 2.21
N GLU A 136 -5.43 9.83 3.26
CA GLU A 136 -4.11 9.65 3.88
C GLU A 136 -3.05 9.24 2.83
N CYS A 137 -3.38 8.27 1.96
CA CYS A 137 -2.47 7.86 0.89
C CYS A 137 -2.20 8.98 -0.12
N LEU A 138 -3.22 9.74 -0.51
CA LEU A 138 -3.07 10.82 -1.49
C LEU A 138 -2.32 12.02 -0.92
N ARG A 139 -2.60 12.41 0.33
CA ARG A 139 -1.88 13.50 0.98
C ARG A 139 -0.41 13.12 1.22
N ALA A 140 -0.12 11.86 1.54
CA ALA A 140 1.27 11.38 1.62
C ALA A 140 2.01 11.53 0.28
N LEU A 141 1.37 11.20 -0.84
CA LEU A 141 1.94 11.42 -2.17
C LEU A 141 2.23 12.90 -2.44
N VAL A 142 1.26 13.79 -2.14
CA VAL A 142 1.46 15.24 -2.26
C VAL A 142 2.57 15.74 -1.33
N ALA A 143 2.67 15.22 -0.10
CA ALA A 143 3.72 15.55 0.87
C ALA A 143 5.12 15.20 0.36
N TRP A 144 5.22 14.14 -0.43
CA TRP A 144 6.45 13.72 -1.09
C TRP A 144 6.69 14.43 -2.44
N ASN A 145 5.94 15.49 -2.73
CA ASN A 145 5.99 16.28 -3.96
C ASN A 145 5.58 15.51 -5.23
N TYR A 146 4.71 14.50 -5.11
CA TYR A 146 4.09 13.89 -6.28
C TYR A 146 2.86 14.67 -6.73
N THR A 147 2.67 14.73 -8.04
CA THR A 147 1.52 15.36 -8.69
C THR A 147 0.66 14.30 -9.37
N PHE A 148 -0.64 14.60 -9.50
CA PHE A 148 -1.60 13.76 -10.20
C PHE A 148 -2.01 14.50 -11.46
N GLU A 149 -1.78 13.88 -12.62
CA GLU A 149 -2.16 14.45 -13.91
C GLU A 149 -3.07 13.47 -14.66
N LEU A 150 -4.15 13.99 -15.23
CA LEU A 150 -5.02 13.24 -16.12
C LEU A 150 -4.40 13.25 -17.53
N LEU A 151 -3.78 12.13 -17.91
CA LEU A 151 -3.12 11.98 -19.22
C LEU A 151 -4.01 11.29 -20.26
N ASP A 152 -5.00 10.50 -19.81
CA ASP A 152 -5.95 9.80 -20.68
C ASP A 152 -7.40 10.19 -20.32
N PRO A 153 -7.91 11.30 -20.88
CA PRO A 153 -9.29 11.74 -20.66
C PRO A 153 -10.33 10.72 -21.15
N ASP A 154 -10.03 10.01 -22.25
CA ASP A 154 -10.93 9.00 -22.81
C ASP A 154 -11.09 7.81 -21.85
N ALA A 155 -9.99 7.37 -21.21
CA ALA A 155 -10.05 6.37 -20.15
C ALA A 155 -10.84 6.85 -18.93
N ASN A 156 -10.70 8.11 -18.52
CA ASN A 156 -11.50 8.67 -17.44
C ASN A 156 -12.99 8.67 -17.78
N ASP A 157 -13.36 9.11 -18.98
CA ASP A 157 -14.74 9.15 -19.44
C ASP A 157 -15.34 7.75 -19.52
N LYS A 158 -14.59 6.79 -20.07
CA LYS A 158 -14.97 5.38 -20.08
C LYS A 158 -15.15 4.83 -18.67
N ALA A 159 -14.20 5.07 -17.76
CA ALA A 159 -14.29 4.63 -16.37
C ALA A 159 -15.50 5.23 -15.64
N ASN A 160 -15.92 6.45 -15.99
CA ASN A 160 -17.12 7.08 -15.45
C ASN A 160 -18.41 6.50 -16.05
N GLN A 161 -18.40 6.08 -17.33
CA GLN A 161 -19.53 5.43 -18.01
C GLN A 161 -19.70 3.97 -17.59
N ASP A 162 -18.60 3.24 -17.45
CA ASP A 162 -18.57 1.82 -17.06
C ASP A 162 -18.95 1.62 -15.58
N ARG A 163 -19.07 2.70 -14.80
CA ARG A 163 -19.51 2.65 -13.40
C ARG A 163 -20.96 2.16 -13.32
N ILE A 164 -21.13 0.88 -13.05
CA ILE A 164 -22.43 0.27 -12.77
C ILE A 164 -22.89 0.72 -11.38
N ASN A 165 -24.10 1.29 -11.29
CA ASN A 165 -24.69 1.64 -10.01
C ASN A 165 -24.91 0.38 -9.17
N SER A 166 -24.35 0.36 -7.97
CA SER A 166 -24.45 -0.77 -7.01
C SER A 166 -25.84 -0.93 -6.40
N GLY A 167 -26.81 -0.09 -6.78
CA GLY A 167 -28.18 -0.09 -6.27
C GLY A 167 -28.44 1.15 -5.42
N THR A 168 -29.71 1.54 -5.30
CA THR A 168 -30.12 2.74 -4.55
C THR A 168 -30.74 2.42 -3.18
N SER A 169 -31.10 1.17 -2.96
CA SER A 169 -31.73 0.65 -1.75
C SER A 169 -31.09 -0.67 -1.32
N ILE A 170 -31.61 -1.24 -0.23
CA ILE A 170 -31.16 -2.53 0.29
C ILE A 170 -31.58 -3.67 -0.66
N ASN A 171 -32.75 -3.55 -1.31
CA ASN A 171 -33.36 -4.64 -2.07
C ASN A 171 -32.73 -4.83 -3.45
N ASP A 172 -32.19 -3.76 -4.03
CA ASP A 172 -31.49 -3.74 -5.33
C ASP A 172 -29.96 -3.64 -5.16
N PHE A 173 -29.44 -3.82 -3.94
CA PHE A 173 -28.00 -3.73 -3.68
C PHE A 173 -27.26 -4.90 -4.33
N ASN A 174 -26.56 -4.61 -5.43
CA ASN A 174 -25.76 -5.57 -6.18
C ASN A 174 -24.44 -4.92 -6.61
N PRO A 175 -23.46 -4.83 -5.70
CA PRO A 175 -22.20 -4.16 -5.95
C PRO A 175 -21.38 -4.87 -7.03
N LYS A 176 -20.90 -4.09 -8.00
CA LYS A 176 -20.04 -4.55 -9.10
C LYS A 176 -18.77 -3.71 -9.13
N PRO A 177 -17.81 -3.99 -8.23
CA PRO A 177 -16.54 -3.27 -8.22
C PRO A 177 -15.78 -3.48 -9.53
N VAL A 178 -14.99 -2.47 -9.92
CA VAL A 178 -14.06 -2.56 -11.04
C VAL A 178 -13.04 -3.69 -10.81
N ASP A 179 -12.82 -4.54 -11.80
CA ASP A 179 -11.78 -5.56 -11.72
C ASP A 179 -10.41 -4.97 -12.07
N LEU A 180 -9.59 -4.75 -11.05
CA LEU A 180 -8.22 -4.23 -11.16
C LEU A 180 -7.15 -5.34 -11.13
N THR A 181 -7.56 -6.62 -11.08
CA THR A 181 -6.62 -7.73 -10.86
C THR A 181 -5.65 -7.93 -12.02
N SER A 182 -6.13 -7.75 -13.25
CA SER A 182 -5.34 -7.87 -14.48
C SER A 182 -4.51 -6.62 -14.82
N MET A 183 -4.75 -5.51 -14.12
CA MET A 183 -4.01 -4.26 -14.35
C MET A 183 -2.62 -4.32 -13.72
N THR A 184 -1.63 -3.89 -14.49
CA THR A 184 -0.24 -3.71 -14.03
C THR A 184 0.04 -2.23 -13.85
N LEU A 185 0.68 -1.88 -12.73
CA LEU A 185 1.12 -0.51 -12.48
C LEU A 185 2.30 -0.14 -13.38
N GLU A 186 2.37 1.13 -13.77
CA GLU A 186 3.59 1.67 -14.36
C GLU A 186 4.78 1.56 -13.38
N LYS A 187 6.01 1.54 -13.93
CA LYS A 187 7.24 1.34 -13.13
C LYS A 187 7.38 2.38 -12.01
N GLU A 188 7.10 3.64 -12.31
CA GLU A 188 7.14 4.74 -11.31
C GLU A 188 6.11 4.51 -10.21
N MET A 189 4.85 4.22 -10.58
CA MET A 189 3.76 3.96 -9.63
C MET A 189 3.98 2.70 -8.79
N THR A 190 4.72 1.72 -9.30
CA THR A 190 5.11 0.52 -8.52
C THR A 190 6.01 0.90 -7.34
N ASN A 191 6.97 1.81 -7.54
CA ASN A 191 7.81 2.31 -6.45
C ASN A 191 7.00 3.16 -5.45
N LEU A 192 6.04 3.95 -5.95
CA LEU A 192 5.12 4.71 -5.09
C LEU A 192 4.25 3.80 -4.24
N SER A 193 3.79 2.69 -4.80
CA SER A 193 3.02 1.69 -4.06
C SER A 193 3.81 1.18 -2.85
N GLU A 194 5.10 0.90 -2.99
CA GLU A 194 5.92 0.45 -1.86
C GLU A 194 6.06 1.55 -0.81
N LYS A 195 6.29 2.80 -1.24
CA LYS A 195 6.42 3.96 -0.36
C LYS A 195 5.13 4.25 0.44
N ILE A 196 3.96 4.14 -0.20
CA ILE A 196 2.66 4.28 0.46
C ILE A 196 2.43 3.14 1.47
N ALA A 197 2.81 1.91 1.12
CA ALA A 197 2.68 0.75 2.01
C ALA A 197 3.57 0.90 3.25
N GLU A 198 4.82 1.31 3.06
CA GLU A 198 5.74 1.63 4.16
C GLU A 198 5.17 2.73 5.06
N ASN A 199 4.68 3.84 4.49
CA ASN A 199 4.11 4.93 5.29
C ASN A 199 2.87 4.48 6.07
N SER A 200 2.04 3.63 5.48
CA SER A 200 0.89 3.04 6.17
C SER A 200 1.33 2.22 7.40
N HIS A 201 2.43 1.48 7.27
CA HIS A 201 3.04 0.75 8.39
C HIS A 201 3.61 1.69 9.45
N GLN A 202 4.27 2.78 9.05
CA GLN A 202 4.80 3.77 9.98
C GLN A 202 3.68 4.49 10.76
N ILE A 203 2.55 4.81 10.13
CA ILE A 203 1.37 5.39 10.79
C ILE A 203 0.81 4.41 11.83
N TRP A 204 0.64 3.15 11.43
CA TRP A 204 0.19 2.10 12.35
C TRP A 204 1.16 1.93 13.52
N ALA A 205 2.46 1.83 13.24
CA ALA A 205 3.49 1.66 14.26
C ALA A 205 3.47 2.84 15.25
N LYS A 206 3.44 4.08 14.76
CA LYS A 206 3.37 5.28 15.61
C LYS A 206 2.15 5.26 16.53
N LYS A 207 1.00 4.81 16.03
CA LYS A 207 -0.19 4.63 16.86
C LYS A 207 0.03 3.60 17.97
N ILE A 208 0.60 2.44 17.65
CA ILE A 208 0.92 1.41 18.64
C ILE A 208 1.91 1.92 19.69
N PHE A 209 2.97 2.63 19.29
CA PHE A 209 3.91 3.27 20.22
C PHE A 209 3.21 4.22 21.18
N ASN A 210 2.34 5.09 20.68
CA ASN A 210 1.56 6.01 21.52
C ASN A 210 0.62 5.26 22.49
N ASP A 211 -0.04 4.19 22.02
CA ASP A 211 -0.93 3.39 22.85
C ASP A 211 -0.15 2.70 24.00
N LEU A 212 1.05 2.19 23.72
CA LEU A 212 1.93 1.57 24.72
C LEU A 212 2.45 2.59 25.75
N GLN A 213 2.83 3.80 25.32
CA GLN A 213 3.26 4.88 26.21
C GLN A 213 2.13 5.34 27.15
N ASN A 214 0.88 5.28 26.69
CA ASN A 214 -0.30 5.68 27.46
C ASN A 214 -0.86 4.57 28.36
N GLY A 215 -0.06 3.56 28.71
CA GLY A 215 -0.48 2.48 29.61
C GLY A 215 -1.33 1.40 28.93
N GLY A 216 -1.20 1.24 27.61
CA GLY A 216 -1.81 0.13 26.87
C GLY A 216 -1.35 -1.23 27.40
N ASN A 217 -2.10 -2.29 27.05
CA ASN A 217 -1.68 -3.66 27.32
C ASN A 217 -0.26 -3.85 26.78
N GLY A 218 0.73 -4.08 27.64
CA GLY A 218 2.17 -4.14 27.31
C GLY A 218 2.60 -5.28 26.38
N ASN A 219 1.67 -5.78 25.56
CA ASN A 219 1.91 -6.75 24.52
C ASN A 219 2.38 -6.03 23.25
N MET A 220 3.69 -6.10 22.98
CA MET A 220 4.31 -5.58 21.77
C MET A 220 3.99 -6.47 20.57
N PRO A 221 3.34 -5.97 19.50
CA PRO A 221 3.16 -6.75 18.28
C PRO A 221 4.52 -7.11 17.66
N LEU A 222 4.68 -8.36 17.20
CA LEU A 222 5.92 -8.81 16.53
C LEU A 222 6.24 -8.01 15.25
N THR A 223 5.22 -7.48 14.60
CA THR A 223 5.35 -6.65 13.40
C THR A 223 5.78 -5.21 13.71
N LEU A 224 5.99 -4.85 14.99
CA LEU A 224 6.45 -3.52 15.38
C LEU A 224 7.95 -3.37 15.17
N VAL A 225 8.36 -3.47 13.91
CA VAL A 225 9.74 -3.37 13.43
C VAL A 225 9.77 -2.50 12.16
N PRO A 226 10.95 -1.98 11.76
CA PRO A 226 11.13 -1.33 10.46
C PRO A 226 10.53 -2.12 9.28
N TRP A 227 10.00 -1.40 8.28
CA TRP A 227 9.34 -1.99 7.12
C TRP A 227 10.21 -3.01 6.37
N ASP A 228 11.51 -2.75 6.27
CA ASP A 228 12.46 -3.62 5.57
C ASP A 228 12.71 -4.95 6.30
N LEU A 229 12.40 -5.02 7.59
CA LEU A 229 12.52 -6.24 8.39
C LEU A 229 11.25 -7.11 8.35
N LEU A 230 10.15 -6.59 7.79
CA LEU A 230 8.92 -7.36 7.65
C LEU A 230 9.04 -8.42 6.56
N THR A 231 8.44 -9.57 6.81
CA THR A 231 8.27 -10.62 5.80
C THR A 231 7.31 -10.18 4.70
N ASP A 232 7.40 -10.81 3.53
CA ASP A 232 6.46 -10.56 2.44
C ASP A 232 5.00 -10.87 2.81
N PHE A 233 4.80 -11.80 3.74
CA PHE A 233 3.47 -12.11 4.24
C PHE A 233 2.89 -10.93 5.04
N GLU A 234 3.68 -10.32 5.92
CA GLU A 234 3.26 -9.18 6.75
C GLU A 234 3.01 -7.93 5.89
N ARG A 235 3.86 -7.68 4.88
CA ARG A 235 3.72 -6.54 3.96
C ARG A 235 2.55 -6.67 2.98
N ARG A 236 2.05 -7.88 2.74
CA ARG A 236 1.08 -8.18 1.68
C ARG A 236 -0.16 -7.30 1.72
N LYS A 237 -0.71 -7.06 2.92
CA LYS A 237 -1.96 -6.33 3.08
C LYS A 237 -1.80 -4.84 2.75
N ASP A 238 -0.72 -4.22 3.18
CA ASP A 238 -0.48 -2.80 2.93
C ASP A 238 0.02 -2.57 1.51
N ARG A 239 0.86 -3.47 0.97
CA ARG A 239 1.21 -3.49 -0.46
C ARG A 239 -0.02 -3.61 -1.35
N PHE A 240 -0.92 -4.54 -1.05
CA PHE A 240 -2.16 -4.70 -1.82
C PHE A 240 -2.97 -3.40 -1.86
N ARG A 241 -3.18 -2.75 -0.70
CA ARG A 241 -3.97 -1.52 -0.63
C ARG A 241 -3.30 -0.35 -1.35
N ALA A 242 -2.00 -0.21 -1.20
CA ALA A 242 -1.21 0.81 -1.87
C ALA A 242 -1.24 0.63 -3.40
N ALA A 243 -1.14 -0.61 -3.86
CA ALA A 243 -1.24 -0.90 -5.28
C ALA A 243 -2.66 -0.64 -5.81
N GLU A 244 -3.68 -1.04 -5.06
CA GLU A 244 -5.08 -0.94 -5.49
C GLU A 244 -5.51 0.52 -5.72
N ILE A 245 -5.11 1.44 -4.83
CA ILE A 245 -5.44 2.86 -5.03
C ILE A 245 -4.74 3.41 -6.27
N LEU A 246 -3.47 3.08 -6.51
CA LEU A 246 -2.74 3.54 -7.69
C LEU A 246 -3.30 2.95 -8.98
N LYS A 247 -3.69 1.66 -8.97
CA LYS A 247 -4.35 1.01 -10.11
C LYS A 247 -5.68 1.68 -10.42
N PHE A 248 -6.43 2.07 -9.40
CA PHE A 248 -7.68 2.79 -9.57
C PHE A 248 -7.47 4.17 -10.21
N PHE A 249 -6.43 4.91 -9.82
CA PHE A 249 -6.06 6.16 -10.50
C PHE A 249 -5.68 5.92 -11.96
N GLN A 250 -4.86 4.91 -12.23
CA GLN A 250 -4.47 4.53 -13.60
C GLN A 250 -5.68 4.09 -14.45
N TYR A 251 -6.65 3.39 -13.86
CA TYR A 251 -7.91 3.02 -14.52
C TYR A 251 -8.73 4.26 -14.93
N HIS A 252 -8.69 5.30 -14.11
CA HIS A 252 -9.28 6.60 -14.40
C HIS A 252 -8.38 7.52 -15.26
N GLY A 253 -7.32 7.00 -15.89
CA GLY A 253 -6.46 7.76 -16.80
C GLY A 253 -5.47 8.71 -16.12
N TYR A 254 -5.32 8.63 -14.79
CA TYR A 254 -4.37 9.46 -14.05
C TYR A 254 -2.99 8.80 -13.97
N ARG A 255 -1.95 9.62 -14.08
CA ARG A 255 -0.57 9.25 -13.76
C ARG A 255 -0.09 10.02 -12.54
N VAL A 256 0.78 9.39 -11.76
CA VAL A 256 1.41 9.98 -10.57
C VAL A 256 2.92 10.03 -10.80
N TYR A 257 3.50 11.24 -10.77
CA TYR A 257 4.93 11.47 -11.00
C TYR A 257 5.47 12.62 -10.13
N SER A 258 6.79 12.66 -9.97
CA SER A 258 7.53 13.69 -9.22
C SER A 258 8.13 14.74 -10.13
#